data_AF-A0A8J7FJJ8-F1
#
_entry.id   AF-A0A8J7FJJ8-F1
#
_cell.length_a   1.000
_cell.length_b   1.000
_cell.length_c   1.000
_cell.angle_alpha   90.00
_cell.angle_beta   90.00
_cell.angle_gamma   90.00
#
_symmetry.space_group_name_H-M   'P 1'
#
loop_
_entity.id
_entity.type
_entity.pdbx_description
1 polymer ?
#
loop_
_entity_poly.entity_id
_entity_poly.type
_entity_poly.pdbx_seq_one_letter_code
_entity_poly.pdbx_strand_id
1 'polypeptide(L)'
;MSWLKRLFGMAKPKNAQVNPTPQPTQAPQSTQQVQPTQQASNTTQSVPPERVGLNGEYDQSGLAKRVALAFDEDSQLDDIDTLWVAQTSSTVVLKGTVPSQDILNKMVSVAKSVNGATNVDTSQVTIG
;
A
#
# COMPACT_ATOMS: atom_id res chain seq x y z
N MET A 1 -7.45 -16.61 -4.27
CA MET A 1 -8.08 -15.57 -5.14
C MET A 1 -7.30 -14.26 -4.97
N SER A 2 -7.18 -13.36 -5.97
CA SER A 2 -6.37 -12.15 -5.77
C SER A 2 -6.79 -11.31 -4.55
N TRP A 3 -5.79 -10.88 -3.78
CA TRP A 3 -5.95 -10.12 -2.53
C TRP A 3 -6.80 -8.85 -2.70
N LEU A 4 -6.59 -8.08 -3.77
CA LEU A 4 -7.38 -6.88 -4.06
C LEU A 4 -8.86 -7.19 -4.27
N LYS A 5 -9.17 -8.31 -4.96
CA LYS A 5 -10.53 -8.73 -5.24
C LYS A 5 -11.23 -9.21 -3.97
N ARG A 6 -10.50 -9.92 -3.12
CA ARG A 6 -10.98 -10.46 -1.86
C ARG A 6 -11.23 -9.37 -0.82
N LEU A 7 -10.27 -8.46 -0.62
CA LEU A 7 -10.34 -7.46 0.46
C LEU A 7 -11.12 -6.21 0.06
N PHE A 8 -11.04 -5.81 -1.21
CA PHE A 8 -11.62 -4.54 -1.69
C PHE A 8 -12.70 -4.73 -2.76
N GLY A 9 -13.06 -5.96 -3.10
CA GLY A 9 -14.04 -6.24 -4.15
C GLY A 9 -13.58 -5.82 -5.56
N MET A 10 -12.30 -5.48 -5.73
CA MET A 10 -11.77 -4.84 -6.94
C MET A 10 -10.76 -5.74 -7.64
N ALA A 11 -10.85 -5.85 -8.97
CA ALA A 11 -9.81 -6.53 -9.75
C ALA A 11 -8.50 -5.70 -9.77
N LYS A 12 -7.34 -6.36 -9.88
CA LYS A 12 -6.03 -5.71 -10.05
C LYS A 12 -6.06 -4.85 -11.33
N PRO A 13 -5.90 -3.51 -11.23
CA PRO A 13 -5.82 -2.67 -12.42
C PRO A 13 -4.57 -2.99 -13.24
N LYS A 14 -4.61 -2.80 -14.56
CA LYS A 14 -3.47 -3.09 -15.46
C LYS A 14 -2.19 -2.34 -15.12
N ASN A 15 -2.33 -1.15 -14.52
CA ASN A 15 -1.22 -0.27 -14.15
C ASN A 15 -0.98 -0.23 -12.63
N ALA A 16 -1.48 -1.22 -11.89
CA ALA A 16 -1.31 -1.26 -10.44
C ALA A 16 0.17 -1.45 -10.08
N GLN A 17 0.70 -0.60 -9.20
CA GLN A 17 2.07 -0.71 -8.70
C GLN A 17 2.08 -0.79 -7.18
N VAL A 18 3.01 -1.58 -6.63
CA VAL A 18 3.20 -1.71 -5.17
C VAL A 18 3.86 -0.47 -4.57
N ASN A 19 4.60 0.29 -5.37
CA ASN A 19 5.28 1.52 -5.00
C ASN A 19 5.22 2.53 -6.17
N PRO A 20 4.03 3.06 -6.51
CA PRO A 20 3.90 4.07 -7.55
C PRO A 20 4.51 5.38 -7.06
N THR A 21 5.03 6.15 -8.00
CA THR A 21 5.45 7.52 -7.70
C THR A 21 4.18 8.34 -7.42
N PRO A 22 4.10 9.10 -6.32
CA PRO A 22 2.93 9.94 -6.05
C PRO A 22 2.70 10.86 -7.24
N GLN A 23 1.53 10.75 -7.88
CA GLN A 23 1.17 11.69 -8.92
C GLN A 23 0.88 13.02 -8.23
N PRO A 24 1.51 14.14 -8.63
CA PRO A 24 1.12 15.43 -8.12
C PRO A 24 -0.36 15.60 -8.44
N THR A 25 -1.18 15.78 -7.41
CA THR A 25 -2.57 16.19 -7.56
C THR A 25 -2.55 17.45 -8.39
N GLN A 26 -2.94 17.35 -9.66
CA GLN A 26 -3.17 18.53 -10.48
C GLN A 26 -4.34 19.27 -9.84
N ALA A 27 -4.04 20.24 -8.96
CA ALA A 27 -4.93 21.38 -8.82
C ALA A 27 -5.15 21.94 -10.24
N PRO A 28 -6.36 22.41 -10.59
CA PRO A 28 -6.63 22.90 -11.94
C PRO A 28 -5.53 23.88 -12.36
N GLN A 29 -4.97 23.60 -13.54
CA GLN A 29 -3.80 24.24 -14.11
C GLN A 29 -3.81 25.76 -13.89
N SER A 30 -2.76 26.28 -13.27
CA SER A 30 -2.23 27.60 -13.64
C SER A 30 -0.78 27.38 -14.02
N THR A 31 -0.51 27.56 -15.31
CA THR A 31 0.79 27.51 -15.98
C THR A 31 1.88 28.27 -15.20
N GLN A 32 3.07 27.66 -15.04
CA GLN A 32 4.31 28.14 -15.67
C GLN A 32 5.53 27.29 -15.31
N GLN A 33 6.38 27.14 -16.32
CA GLN A 33 7.71 26.51 -16.35
C GLN A 33 8.66 27.14 -15.33
N VAL A 34 9.56 26.36 -14.70
CA VAL A 34 11.02 26.60 -14.53
C VAL A 34 11.65 25.62 -13.50
N GLN A 35 12.83 25.06 -13.82
CA GLN A 35 13.88 24.64 -12.87
C GLN A 35 14.94 25.78 -12.81
N PRO A 36 15.95 25.83 -11.91
CA PRO A 36 16.14 25.25 -10.55
C PRO A 36 16.72 26.27 -9.52
N THR A 37 16.28 26.32 -8.24
CA THR A 37 17.11 26.67 -7.02
C THR A 37 16.26 26.83 -5.75
N GLN A 38 16.69 26.14 -4.70
CA GLN A 38 16.68 26.46 -3.25
C GLN A 38 15.59 27.39 -2.64
N GLN A 39 14.88 26.82 -1.66
CA GLN A 39 14.27 27.46 -0.48
C GLN A 39 13.20 28.54 -0.70
N ALA A 40 11.99 28.06 -0.97
CA ALA A 40 10.77 28.62 -0.41
C ALA A 40 9.86 27.45 -0.04
N SER A 41 9.30 27.45 1.16
CA SER A 41 8.41 26.42 1.73
C SER A 41 7.10 26.33 0.94
N ASN A 42 7.16 25.78 -0.26
CA ASN A 42 6.00 25.40 -1.04
C ASN A 42 5.62 24.00 -0.58
N THR A 43 4.64 23.89 0.32
CA THR A 43 3.93 22.62 0.52
C THR A 43 3.23 22.28 -0.79
N THR A 44 3.96 21.70 -1.75
CA THR A 44 3.37 20.68 -2.61
C THR A 44 2.67 19.78 -1.62
N GLN A 45 1.34 19.79 -1.58
CA GLN A 45 0.57 18.92 -0.71
C GLN A 45 0.76 17.52 -1.29
N SER A 46 1.94 16.97 -1.06
CA SER A 46 2.39 15.66 -1.48
C SER A 46 1.44 14.69 -0.82
N VAL A 47 0.80 13.86 -1.62
CA VAL A 47 -0.04 12.78 -1.12
C VAL A 47 0.81 12.00 -0.11
N PRO A 48 0.39 11.91 1.17
CA PRO A 48 1.13 11.16 2.16
C PRO A 48 1.40 9.74 1.64
N PRO A 49 2.58 9.16 1.85
CA PRO A 49 2.93 7.89 1.24
C PRO A 49 1.94 6.78 1.59
N GLU A 50 1.35 6.80 2.79
CA GLU A 50 0.29 5.88 3.22
C GLU A 50 -1.07 6.09 2.53
N ARG A 51 -1.26 7.25 1.90
CA ARG A 51 -2.45 7.66 1.14
C ARG A 51 -2.26 7.62 -0.37
N VAL A 52 -1.09 7.25 -0.86
CA VAL A 52 -0.89 7.03 -2.30
C VAL A 52 -1.75 5.81 -2.70
N GLY A 53 -2.35 5.77 -3.88
CA GLY A 53 -3.13 4.64 -4.39
C GLY A 53 -2.28 3.65 -5.17
N LEU A 54 -2.92 2.76 -5.94
CA LEU A 54 -2.22 1.80 -6.82
C LEU A 54 -1.64 2.47 -8.08
N ASN A 55 -2.23 3.59 -8.52
CA ASN A 55 -1.78 4.34 -9.70
C ASN A 55 -1.08 5.66 -9.34
N GLY A 56 -0.75 5.88 -8.06
CA GLY A 56 -0.15 7.14 -7.60
C GLY A 56 -1.16 8.22 -7.18
N GLU A 57 -2.47 7.96 -7.29
CA GLU A 57 -3.55 8.87 -6.88
C GLU A 57 -3.72 8.98 -5.35
N TYR A 58 -4.53 9.90 -4.84
CA TYR A 58 -4.89 9.92 -3.41
C TYR A 58 -5.98 8.88 -3.12
N ASP A 59 -5.72 7.96 -2.19
CA ASP A 59 -6.62 6.91 -1.75
C ASP A 59 -6.52 6.70 -0.23
N GLN A 60 -7.66 6.73 0.47
CA GLN A 60 -7.72 6.52 1.92
C GLN A 60 -7.17 5.15 2.35
N SER A 61 -7.41 4.13 1.52
CA SER A 61 -6.97 2.74 1.71
C SER A 61 -5.80 2.40 0.79
N GLY A 62 -5.07 3.41 0.33
CA GLY A 62 -4.07 3.28 -0.70
C GLY A 62 -2.90 2.37 -0.31
N LEU A 63 -2.36 2.52 0.90
CA LEU A 63 -1.35 1.61 1.43
C LEU A 63 -1.87 0.17 1.56
N ALA A 64 -3.06 -0.05 2.11
CA ALA A 64 -3.63 -1.39 2.23
C ALA A 64 -3.81 -2.07 0.86
N LYS A 65 -4.26 -1.33 -0.15
CA LYS A 65 -4.37 -1.83 -1.53
C LYS A 65 -3.02 -2.20 -2.10
N ARG A 66 -1.97 -1.39 -1.87
CA ARG A 66 -0.62 -1.72 -2.33
C ARG A 66 0.01 -2.90 -1.61
N VAL A 67 -0.25 -3.06 -0.31
CA VAL A 67 0.17 -4.24 0.44
C VAL A 67 -0.53 -5.50 -0.07
N ALA A 68 -1.85 -5.41 -0.31
CA ALA A 68 -2.61 -6.50 -0.92
C ALA A 68 -2.05 -6.86 -2.31
N LEU A 69 -1.70 -5.86 -3.12
CA LEU A 69 -1.03 -6.07 -4.39
C LEU A 69 0.34 -6.75 -4.22
N ALA A 70 1.15 -6.31 -3.25
CA ALA A 70 2.47 -6.88 -3.00
C ALA A 70 2.40 -8.35 -2.54
N PHE A 71 1.35 -8.72 -1.81
CA PHE A 71 1.07 -10.12 -1.47
C PHE A 71 0.63 -10.95 -2.68
N ASP A 72 -0.13 -10.36 -3.60
CA ASP A 72 -0.51 -11.01 -4.87
C ASP A 72 0.69 -11.22 -5.80
N GLU A 73 1.75 -10.43 -5.67
CA GLU A 73 3.01 -10.59 -6.43
C GLU A 73 3.98 -11.62 -5.84
N ASP A 74 3.74 -12.09 -4.61
CA ASP A 74 4.52 -13.14 -3.96
C ASP A 74 3.76 -14.47 -4.01
N SER A 75 4.25 -15.42 -4.81
CA SER A 75 3.64 -16.75 -5.00
C SER A 75 3.60 -17.63 -3.75
N GLN A 76 4.19 -17.19 -2.62
CA GLN A 76 4.05 -17.87 -1.33
C GLN A 76 2.90 -17.31 -0.50
N LEU A 77 2.39 -16.12 -0.85
CA LEU A 77 1.40 -15.36 -0.08
C LEU A 77 0.07 -15.20 -0.83
N ASP A 78 0.02 -15.50 -2.13
CA ASP A 78 -1.16 -15.33 -2.99
C ASP A 78 -2.29 -16.33 -2.68
N ASP A 79 -1.96 -17.49 -2.10
CA ASP A 79 -2.93 -18.53 -1.73
C ASP A 79 -3.46 -18.40 -0.28
N ILE A 80 -3.14 -17.30 0.42
CA ILE A 80 -3.53 -17.12 1.83
C ILE A 80 -4.90 -16.45 1.92
N ASP A 81 -5.93 -17.28 1.91
CA ASP A 81 -7.34 -16.86 2.01
C ASP A 81 -7.87 -16.81 3.47
N THR A 82 -7.02 -16.96 4.47
CA THR A 82 -7.42 -16.91 5.90
C THR A 82 -7.00 -15.62 6.60
N LEU A 83 -6.34 -14.72 5.88
CA LEU A 83 -5.84 -13.45 6.41
C LEU A 83 -6.54 -12.27 5.73
N TRP A 84 -6.61 -11.15 6.47
CA TRP A 84 -7.15 -9.86 6.07
C TRP A 84 -6.10 -8.78 6.31
N VAL A 85 -6.00 -7.85 5.36
CA VAL A 85 -5.15 -6.65 5.47
C VAL A 85 -6.04 -5.46 5.69
N ALA A 86 -5.78 -4.73 6.77
CA ALA A 86 -6.36 -3.43 7.05
C ALA A 86 -5.24 -2.39 7.19
N GLN A 87 -5.62 -1.13 7.15
CA GLN A 87 -4.73 -0.01 7.38
C GLN A 87 -5.32 0.90 8.43
N THR A 88 -4.47 1.42 9.30
CA THR A 88 -4.77 2.46 10.27
C THR A 88 -3.70 3.53 10.14
N SER A 89 -4.02 4.62 9.43
CA SER A 89 -3.04 5.65 9.06
C SER A 89 -1.85 5.05 8.31
N SER A 90 -0.65 5.05 8.90
CA SER A 90 0.58 4.49 8.31
C SER A 90 0.90 3.07 8.81
N THR A 91 0.04 2.50 9.68
CA THR A 91 0.17 1.15 10.22
C THR A 91 -0.67 0.17 9.40
N VAL A 92 -0.04 -0.90 8.94
CA VAL A 92 -0.70 -2.04 8.31
C VAL A 92 -1.14 -3.00 9.42
N VAL A 93 -2.42 -3.38 9.46
CA VAL A 93 -2.95 -4.31 10.46
C VAL A 93 -3.28 -5.62 9.75
N LEU A 94 -2.57 -6.69 10.11
CA LEU A 94 -2.83 -8.04 9.62
C LEU A 94 -3.74 -8.75 10.63
N LYS A 95 -4.81 -9.37 10.12
CA LYS A 95 -5.86 -10.01 10.95
C LYS A 95 -6.24 -11.36 10.37
N GLY A 96 -6.43 -12.40 11.18
CA GLY A 96 -6.87 -13.72 10.72
C GLY A 96 -5.86 -14.81 11.03
N THR A 97 -5.76 -15.82 10.16
CA THR A 97 -4.89 -16.99 10.37
C THR A 97 -3.83 -17.10 9.28
N VAL A 98 -2.63 -17.50 9.65
CA VAL A 98 -1.52 -17.84 8.74
C VAL A 98 -1.01 -19.25 9.03
N PRO A 99 -0.54 -19.99 8.01
CA PRO A 99 -0.16 -21.39 8.17
C PRO A 99 1.14 -21.61 8.97
N SER A 100 2.01 -20.60 9.04
CA SER A 100 3.26 -20.68 9.78
C SER A 100 3.83 -19.31 10.14
N GLN A 101 4.74 -19.30 11.13
CA GLN A 101 5.49 -18.10 11.51
C GLN A 101 6.36 -17.58 10.36
N ASP A 102 6.93 -18.46 9.52
CA ASP A 102 7.72 -18.06 8.36
C ASP A 102 6.90 -17.27 7.35
N ILE A 103 5.66 -17.70 7.09
CA ILE A 103 4.73 -16.98 6.23
C ILE A 103 4.36 -15.63 6.85
N LEU A 104 4.11 -15.57 8.16
CA LEU A 104 3.88 -14.30 8.85
C LEU A 104 5.06 -13.34 8.71
N ASN A 105 6.28 -13.82 8.94
CA ASN A 105 7.50 -13.02 8.82
C ASN A 105 7.68 -12.50 7.39
N LYS A 106 7.40 -13.34 6.38
CA LYS A 106 7.44 -12.95 4.97
C LYS A 106 6.42 -11.86 4.67
N MET A 107 5.17 -12.03 5.11
CA MET A 107 4.11 -11.01 4.97
C MET A 107 4.48 -9.69 5.63
N VAL A 108 5.04 -9.72 6.84
CA VAL A 108 5.52 -8.52 7.52
C VAL A 108 6.64 -7.84 6.71
N SER A 109 7.58 -8.62 6.18
CA SER A 109 8.66 -8.09 5.35
C SER A 109 8.15 -7.45 4.06
N VAL A 110 7.19 -8.08 3.38
CA VAL A 110 6.58 -7.55 2.16
C VAL A 110 5.73 -6.31 2.47
N ALA A 111 4.95 -6.32 3.56
CA ALA A 111 4.19 -5.13 3.96
C ALA A 111 5.11 -3.94 4.29
N LYS A 112 6.26 -4.18 4.92
CA LYS A 112 7.27 -3.14 5.22
C LYS A 112 8.03 -2.64 4.00
N SER A 113 8.09 -3.39 2.90
CA SER A 113 8.73 -2.93 1.66
C SER A 113 7.84 -1.97 0.86
N VAL A 114 6.56 -1.84 1.24
CA VAL A 114 5.63 -0.88 0.66
C VAL A 114 5.88 0.51 1.26
N ASN A 115 6.09 1.48 0.38
CA ASN A 115 6.30 2.87 0.72
C ASN A 115 5.08 3.41 1.49
N GLY A 116 5.32 3.98 2.67
CA GLY A 116 4.28 4.48 3.58
C GLY A 116 3.88 3.53 4.71
N ALA A 117 4.30 2.26 4.68
CA ALA A 117 4.17 1.37 5.83
C ALA A 117 5.24 1.69 6.87
N THR A 118 4.87 2.40 7.94
CA THR A 118 5.79 2.68 9.05
C THR A 118 5.78 1.57 10.08
N ASN A 119 4.64 0.88 10.22
CA ASN A 119 4.48 -0.22 11.16
C ASN A 119 3.57 -1.31 10.61
N VAL A 120 3.75 -2.53 11.10
CA VAL A 120 2.90 -3.69 10.79
C VAL A 120 2.46 -4.32 12.11
N ASP A 121 1.16 -4.28 12.38
CA ASP A 121 0.52 -4.91 13.54
C ASP A 121 0.08 -6.32 13.16
N THR A 122 0.61 -7.32 13.87
CA THR A 122 0.27 -8.74 13.72
C THR A 122 -0.43 -9.29 14.97
N SER A 123 -0.88 -8.43 15.88
CA SER A 123 -1.46 -8.83 17.18
C SER A 123 -2.78 -9.58 17.03
N GLN A 124 -3.43 -9.44 15.86
CA GLN A 124 -4.68 -10.14 15.53
C GLN A 124 -4.46 -11.27 14.51
N VAL A 125 -3.22 -11.72 14.36
CA VAL A 125 -2.86 -12.90 13.56
C VAL A 125 -2.66 -14.10 14.47
N THR A 126 -3.31 -15.19 14.11
CA THR A 126 -3.12 -16.51 14.73
C THR A 126 -2.35 -17.40 13.77
N ILE A 127 -1.45 -18.23 14.29
CA ILE A 127 -0.74 -19.24 13.50
C ILE A 127 -1.46 -20.57 13.68
N GLY A 128 -1.89 -21.22 12.61
CA GLY A 128 -2.66 -22.46 12.67
C GLY A 128 -2.97 -23.08 11.31
#